data_AF-R5MAF4-F1
#
_entry.id   AF-R5MAF4-F1
#
_cell.length_a   1.000
_cell.length_b   1.000
_cell.length_c   1.000
_cell.angle_alpha   90.00
_cell.angle_beta   90.00
_cell.angle_gamma   90.00
#
_symmetry.space_group_name_H-M   'P 1'
#
loop_
_entity.id
_entity.type
_entity.pdbx_description
1 polymer ?
#
loop_
_entity_poly.entity_id
_entity_poly.type
_entity_poly.pdbx_seq_one_letter_code
_entity_poly.pdbx_strand_id
1 'polypeptide(L)'
;MKKDFLKYYVIGLFIICLVCTSLVLFKQNNTLEEKSNTKFHDEYTSYNGKETSNGKIYPEVTIDKENLYYYISEDEIKDLFDNGTGVLYLGFPTCPWCRNIVSVLNEAGKDYGIAKINYYNIKEIRSNYSFDDANKLVKTDGSTLYTYLLEKLDSFLEDYTILDNDGKEIQTGEKRIYAPTVVFIKNGEIKQVIEGTVDSQKDPYILLNDSQKEELKNKYLEAFNELADLCGEKC
;
A
#
# COMPACT_ATOMS: atom_id res chain seq x y z
N MET A 1 -51.37 15.39 40.30
CA MET A 1 -51.33 15.58 38.82
C MET A 1 -49.97 16.05 38.29
N LYS A 2 -49.35 17.16 38.74
CA LYS A 2 -48.04 17.60 38.20
C LYS A 2 -46.85 16.70 38.57
N LYS A 3 -46.86 16.09 39.77
CA LYS A 3 -45.74 15.28 40.29
C LYS A 3 -45.63 13.91 39.60
N ASP A 4 -46.77 13.31 39.27
CA ASP A 4 -46.83 12.04 38.55
C ASP A 4 -46.41 12.23 37.10
N PHE A 5 -46.86 13.31 36.45
CA PHE A 5 -46.43 13.68 35.10
C PHE A 5 -44.92 13.87 35.00
N LEU A 6 -44.31 14.58 35.97
CA LEU A 6 -42.86 14.78 36.01
C LEU A 6 -42.10 13.46 36.21
N LYS A 7 -42.64 12.53 37.02
CA LYS A 7 -42.06 11.21 37.22
C LYS A 7 -42.06 10.38 35.93
N TYR A 8 -43.17 10.34 35.21
CA TYR A 8 -43.25 9.62 33.92
C TYR A 8 -42.40 10.27 32.84
N TYR A 9 -42.28 11.60 32.84
CA TYR A 9 -41.42 12.35 31.91
C TYR A 9 -39.93 12.04 32.12
N VAL A 10 -39.47 12.01 33.37
CA VAL A 10 -38.07 11.66 33.71
C VAL A 10 -37.75 10.21 33.35
N ILE A 11 -38.68 9.28 33.59
CA ILE A 11 -38.52 7.87 33.21
C ILE A 11 -38.45 7.73 31.67
N GLY A 12 -39.30 8.45 30.94
CA GLY A 12 -39.28 8.47 29.48
C GLY A 12 -37.96 8.99 28.91
N LEU A 13 -37.42 10.08 29.46
CA LEU A 13 -36.11 10.63 29.09
C LEU A 13 -34.97 9.64 29.34
N PHE A 14 -35.02 8.92 30.46
CA PHE A 14 -33.99 7.93 30.80
C PHE A 14 -34.00 6.73 29.84
N ILE A 15 -35.19 6.26 29.45
CA ILE A 15 -35.34 5.18 28.45
C ILE A 15 -34.83 5.62 27.08
N ILE A 16 -35.18 6.85 26.64
CA ILE A 16 -34.68 7.40 25.37
C ILE A 16 -33.15 7.51 25.39
N CYS A 17 -32.56 7.96 26.50
CA CYS A 17 -31.11 8.05 26.63
C CYS A 17 -30.43 6.67 26.56
N LEU A 18 -31.00 5.64 27.21
CA LEU A 18 -30.52 4.26 27.12
C LEU A 18 -30.63 3.68 25.71
N VAL A 19 -31.71 3.99 24.99
CA VAL A 19 -31.86 3.57 23.59
C VAL A 19 -30.83 4.29 22.71
N CYS A 20 -30.62 5.59 22.89
CA CYS A 20 -29.61 6.35 22.15
C CYS A 20 -28.18 5.84 22.41
N THR A 21 -27.81 5.56 23.67
CA THR A 21 -26.49 5.01 23.99
C THR A 21 -26.33 3.59 23.45
N SER A 22 -27.38 2.76 23.52
CA SER A 22 -27.36 1.43 22.90
C SER A 22 -27.18 1.49 21.37
N LEU A 23 -27.81 2.46 20.69
CA LEU A 23 -27.65 2.68 19.25
C LEU A 23 -26.26 3.21 18.88
N VAL A 24 -25.66 4.07 19.72
CA VAL A 24 -24.28 4.54 19.54
C VAL A 24 -23.28 3.40 19.73
N LEU A 25 -23.46 2.57 20.76
CA LEU A 25 -22.65 1.37 21.00
C LEU A 25 -22.84 0.33 19.88
N PHE A 26 -24.06 0.18 19.36
CA PHE A 26 -24.34 -0.70 18.22
C PHE A 26 -23.74 -0.17 16.91
N LYS A 27 -23.67 1.16 16.73
CA LYS A 27 -22.95 1.78 15.60
C LYS A 27 -21.44 1.60 15.73
N GLN A 28 -20.88 1.71 16.93
CA GLN A 28 -19.46 1.43 17.18
C GLN A 28 -19.11 -0.05 16.97
N ASN A 29 -20.01 -0.98 17.31
CA ASN A 29 -19.82 -2.41 17.03
C ASN A 29 -20.09 -2.80 15.56
N ASN A 30 -20.69 -1.92 14.76
CA ASN A 30 -20.93 -2.12 13.33
C ASN A 30 -19.84 -1.51 12.44
N THR A 31 -18.63 -1.26 12.96
CA THR A 31 -17.46 -1.44 12.10
C THR A 31 -17.55 -2.86 11.58
N LEU A 32 -17.93 -3.01 10.31
CA LEU A 32 -17.85 -4.27 9.59
C LEU A 32 -16.50 -4.86 9.93
N GLU A 33 -16.49 -5.94 10.72
CA GLU A 33 -15.36 -6.85 10.77
C GLU A 33 -15.23 -7.32 9.32
N GLU A 34 -14.42 -6.60 8.56
CA GLU A 34 -14.00 -7.03 7.24
C GLU A 34 -13.15 -8.27 7.51
N LYS A 35 -13.84 -9.41 7.47
CA LYS A 35 -13.32 -10.74 7.76
C LYS A 35 -11.92 -10.84 7.17
N SER A 36 -10.90 -10.99 8.02
CA SER A 36 -9.48 -11.03 7.66
C SER A 36 -9.30 -11.74 6.32
N ASN A 37 -9.04 -10.94 5.28
CA ASN A 37 -8.97 -11.44 3.92
C ASN A 37 -7.58 -12.03 3.72
N THR A 38 -7.47 -13.37 3.86
CA THR A 38 -6.20 -14.09 3.69
C THR A 38 -5.63 -14.00 2.27
N LYS A 39 -6.37 -13.42 1.32
CA LYS A 39 -5.97 -13.33 -0.09
C LYS A 39 -4.55 -12.77 -0.28
N PHE A 40 -4.16 -11.70 0.41
CA PHE A 40 -2.80 -11.17 0.27
C PHE A 40 -1.73 -12.18 0.73
N HIS A 41 -1.96 -12.80 1.89
CA HIS A 41 -1.12 -13.88 2.41
C HIS A 41 -1.04 -15.03 1.41
N ASP A 42 -2.19 -15.52 0.93
CA ASP A 42 -2.28 -16.68 0.03
C ASP A 42 -1.56 -16.38 -1.30
N GLU A 43 -1.78 -15.20 -1.90
CA GLU A 43 -1.13 -14.81 -3.16
C GLU A 43 0.40 -14.78 -3.03
N TYR A 44 0.94 -14.15 -1.99
CA TYR A 44 2.40 -14.06 -1.82
C TYR A 44 3.02 -15.39 -1.42
N THR A 45 2.43 -16.11 -0.47
CA THR A 45 2.98 -17.39 0.02
C THR A 45 2.84 -18.51 -1.01
N SER A 46 1.88 -18.43 -1.94
CA SER A 46 1.77 -19.38 -3.05
C SER A 46 3.00 -19.44 -3.96
N TYR A 47 3.89 -18.43 -3.92
CA TYR A 47 5.15 -18.41 -4.67
C TYR A 47 6.38 -18.77 -3.83
N ASN A 48 6.26 -19.01 -2.53
CA ASN A 48 7.39 -19.43 -1.69
C ASN A 48 8.08 -20.67 -2.27
N GLY A 49 9.40 -20.61 -2.45
CA GLY A 49 10.20 -21.73 -2.93
C GLY A 49 9.96 -22.15 -4.38
N LYS A 50 9.09 -21.46 -5.13
CA LYS A 50 8.85 -21.76 -6.55
C LYS A 50 10.00 -21.25 -7.41
N GLU A 51 10.30 -22.02 -8.46
CA GLU A 51 11.26 -21.65 -9.47
C GLU A 51 10.65 -20.64 -10.46
N THR A 52 11.43 -19.63 -10.81
CA THR A 52 11.12 -18.65 -11.86
C THR A 52 11.44 -19.21 -13.24
N SER A 53 10.98 -18.56 -14.31
CA SER A 53 11.33 -18.94 -15.68
C SER A 53 12.85 -18.94 -15.96
N ASN A 54 13.63 -18.23 -15.15
CA ASN A 54 15.07 -18.05 -15.33
C ASN A 54 15.88 -18.91 -14.34
N GLY A 55 15.26 -19.91 -13.71
CA GLY A 55 15.93 -20.86 -12.81
C GLY A 55 16.24 -20.35 -11.40
N LYS A 56 15.87 -19.10 -11.09
CA LYS A 56 15.99 -18.55 -9.73
C LYS A 56 14.81 -18.98 -8.85
N ILE A 57 15.00 -19.07 -7.54
CA ILE A 57 13.96 -19.41 -6.57
C ILE A 57 13.38 -18.14 -5.95
N TYR A 58 12.05 -17.99 -5.95
CA TYR A 58 11.42 -16.86 -5.26
C TYR A 58 11.73 -16.86 -3.76
N PRO A 59 12.14 -15.71 -3.19
CA PRO A 59 12.34 -15.58 -1.75
C PRO A 59 11.12 -16.03 -0.95
N GLU A 60 11.33 -16.79 0.11
CA GLU A 60 10.23 -17.19 0.99
C GLU A 60 9.84 -16.03 1.90
N VAL A 61 8.55 -15.70 1.92
CA VAL A 61 8.03 -14.64 2.80
C VAL A 61 7.14 -15.25 3.86
N THR A 62 7.20 -14.68 5.06
CA THR A 62 6.30 -15.01 6.16
C THR A 62 5.41 -13.80 6.40
N ILE A 63 4.12 -13.95 6.11
CA ILE A 63 3.11 -12.90 6.27
C ILE A 63 2.02 -13.51 7.14
N ASP A 64 1.56 -12.79 8.15
CA ASP A 64 0.43 -13.27 8.96
C ASP A 64 -0.84 -13.32 8.11
N LYS A 65 -1.74 -14.26 8.42
CA LYS A 65 -3.09 -14.24 7.82
C LYS A 65 -3.82 -12.94 8.15
N GLU A 66 -3.64 -12.47 9.39
CA GLU A 66 -4.04 -11.14 9.86
C GLU A 66 -2.90 -10.15 9.61
N ASN A 67 -2.77 -9.74 8.35
CA ASN A 67 -1.86 -8.70 7.90
C ASN A 67 -2.61 -7.39 7.61
N LEU A 68 -1.86 -6.31 7.45
CA LEU A 68 -2.41 -4.97 7.22
C LEU A 68 -2.72 -4.68 5.75
N TYR A 69 -2.62 -5.63 4.81
CA TYR A 69 -2.81 -5.35 3.39
C TYR A 69 -4.27 -5.48 2.94
N TYR A 70 -4.84 -4.38 2.47
CA TYR A 70 -6.21 -4.30 1.96
C TYR A 70 -6.20 -3.92 0.49
N TYR A 71 -6.89 -4.70 -0.35
CA TYR A 71 -7.00 -4.37 -1.77
C TYR A 71 -7.80 -3.08 -1.93
N ILE A 72 -7.27 -2.17 -2.75
CA ILE A 72 -7.92 -0.90 -3.06
C ILE A 72 -8.37 -0.91 -4.53
N SER A 73 -9.53 -0.32 -4.82
CA SER A 73 -10.01 -0.11 -6.18
C SER A 73 -9.39 1.12 -6.84
N GLU A 74 -9.55 1.27 -8.16
CA GLU A 74 -9.01 2.43 -8.88
C GLU A 74 -9.64 3.76 -8.41
N ASP A 75 -10.92 3.76 -8.06
CA ASP A 75 -11.61 4.96 -7.59
C ASP A 75 -11.21 5.32 -6.16
N GLU A 76 -11.04 4.33 -5.28
CA GLU A 76 -10.51 4.57 -3.92
C GLU A 76 -9.06 5.07 -3.96
N ILE A 77 -8.25 4.67 -4.94
CA ILE A 77 -6.92 5.26 -5.15
C ILE A 77 -7.06 6.76 -5.47
N LYS A 78 -7.99 7.14 -6.36
CA LYS A 78 -8.19 8.57 -6.69
C LYS A 78 -8.67 9.34 -5.47
N ASP A 79 -9.62 8.80 -4.71
CA ASP A 79 -10.10 9.40 -3.46
C ASP A 79 -8.95 9.60 -2.46
N LEU A 80 -8.02 8.65 -2.37
CA LEU A 80 -6.82 8.77 -1.54
C LEU A 80 -5.94 9.95 -1.96
N PHE A 81 -5.73 10.15 -3.26
CA PHE A 81 -4.94 11.27 -3.82
C PHE A 81 -5.68 12.61 -3.88
N ASP A 82 -7.00 12.62 -3.75
CA ASP A 82 -7.79 13.86 -3.81
C ASP A 82 -7.94 14.48 -2.42
N ASN A 83 -8.16 13.66 -1.37
CA ASN A 83 -8.32 14.17 -0.01
C ASN A 83 -8.04 13.15 1.11
N GLY A 84 -7.62 11.92 0.78
CA GLY A 84 -7.42 10.87 1.77
C GLY A 84 -6.10 10.96 2.53
N THR A 85 -6.01 10.19 3.62
CA THR A 85 -4.78 9.95 4.36
C THR A 85 -4.56 8.45 4.49
N GLY A 86 -3.37 7.98 4.15
CA GLY A 86 -3.03 6.56 4.23
C GLY A 86 -1.77 6.19 3.45
N VAL A 87 -1.51 4.88 3.41
CA VAL A 87 -0.38 4.30 2.69
C VAL A 87 -0.87 3.49 1.50
N LEU A 88 -0.24 3.68 0.34
CA LEU A 88 -0.47 2.92 -0.89
C LEU A 88 0.78 2.12 -1.24
N TYR A 89 0.66 0.80 -1.25
CA TYR A 89 1.68 -0.14 -1.69
C TYR A 89 1.39 -0.63 -3.12
N LEU A 90 2.33 -0.39 -4.01
CA LEU A 90 2.35 -0.80 -5.41
C LEU A 90 3.38 -1.91 -5.60
N GLY A 91 2.94 -3.16 -5.76
CA GLY A 91 3.81 -4.31 -5.90
C GLY A 91 3.08 -5.53 -6.42
N PHE A 92 3.74 -6.70 -6.47
CA PHE A 92 3.09 -7.95 -6.90
C PHE A 92 3.84 -9.22 -6.42
N PRO A 93 3.15 -10.36 -6.29
CA PRO A 93 3.72 -11.57 -5.66
C PRO A 93 4.97 -12.16 -6.33
N THR A 94 5.10 -11.97 -7.65
CA THR A 94 6.20 -12.49 -8.48
C THR A 94 7.37 -11.52 -8.62
N CYS A 95 7.35 -10.38 -7.91
CA CYS A 95 8.44 -9.42 -7.89
C CYS A 95 9.40 -9.74 -6.73
N PRO A 96 10.65 -10.16 -6.99
CA PRO A 96 11.58 -10.55 -5.92
C PRO A 96 11.89 -9.41 -4.94
N TRP A 97 12.01 -8.17 -5.43
CA TRP A 97 12.16 -6.97 -4.58
C TRP A 97 10.94 -6.77 -3.67
N CYS A 98 9.73 -6.92 -4.21
CA CYS A 98 8.48 -6.76 -3.49
C CYS A 98 8.37 -7.75 -2.31
N ARG A 99 8.82 -8.98 -2.55
CA ARG A 99 8.85 -10.03 -1.51
C ARG A 99 9.77 -9.68 -0.33
N ASN A 100 10.79 -8.84 -0.54
CA ASN A 100 11.66 -8.40 0.55
C ASN A 100 11.02 -7.35 1.47
N ILE A 101 9.98 -6.64 1.01
CA ILE A 101 9.40 -5.54 1.79
C ILE A 101 8.13 -5.93 2.52
N VAL A 102 7.38 -6.93 2.05
CA VAL A 102 6.01 -7.17 2.52
C VAL A 102 5.90 -7.47 4.01
N SER A 103 6.83 -8.27 4.56
CA SER A 103 6.86 -8.56 5.99
C SER A 103 7.32 -7.34 6.79
N VAL A 104 8.34 -6.63 6.29
CA VAL A 104 8.93 -5.45 6.97
C VAL A 104 7.94 -4.29 7.06
N LEU A 105 7.23 -3.98 5.96
CA LEU A 105 6.23 -2.92 5.95
C LEU A 105 5.02 -3.26 6.83
N ASN A 106 4.59 -4.53 6.84
CA ASN A 106 3.52 -4.99 7.74
C ASN A 106 3.93 -4.86 9.21
N GLU A 107 5.15 -5.26 9.56
CA GLU A 107 5.70 -5.11 10.91
C GLU A 107 5.80 -3.64 11.32
N ALA A 108 6.37 -2.79 10.47
CA ALA A 108 6.44 -1.35 10.71
C ALA A 108 5.05 -0.74 10.93
N GLY A 109 4.06 -1.13 10.11
CA GLY A 109 2.70 -0.65 10.25
C GLY A 109 2.01 -1.11 11.55
N LYS A 110 2.26 -2.36 11.97
CA LYS A 110 1.75 -2.90 13.24
C LYS A 110 2.37 -2.17 14.43
N ASP A 111 3.69 -1.97 14.41
CA ASP A 111 4.42 -1.26 15.47
C ASP A 111 4.01 0.20 15.58
N TYR A 112 3.73 0.85 14.44
CA TYR A 112 3.22 2.22 14.40
C TYR A 112 1.75 2.32 14.85
N GLY A 113 0.97 1.26 14.65
CA GLY A 113 -0.46 1.22 14.96
C GLY A 113 -1.37 1.72 13.84
N ILE A 114 -0.96 1.65 12.57
CA ILE A 114 -1.86 1.94 11.45
C ILE A 114 -2.87 0.80 11.24
N ALA A 115 -4.08 1.16 10.81
CA ALA A 115 -5.15 0.19 10.59
C ALA A 115 -5.00 -0.61 9.27
N LYS A 116 -4.43 0.01 8.22
CA LYS A 116 -4.32 -0.60 6.89
C LYS A 116 -3.22 -0.03 6.02
N ILE A 117 -2.73 -0.86 5.12
CA ILE A 117 -1.90 -0.56 3.96
C ILE A 117 -2.76 -0.86 2.73
N ASN A 118 -3.07 0.16 1.93
CA ASN A 118 -3.82 -0.02 0.70
C ASN A 118 -2.89 -0.68 -0.34
N TYR A 119 -3.26 -1.83 -0.88
CA TYR A 119 -2.46 -2.60 -1.83
C TYR A 119 -3.10 -2.61 -3.21
N TYR A 120 -2.29 -2.29 -4.23
CA TYR A 120 -2.67 -2.44 -5.62
C TYR A 120 -1.60 -3.20 -6.40
N ASN A 121 -2.02 -4.21 -7.16
CA ASN A 121 -1.13 -4.96 -8.02
C ASN A 121 -0.83 -4.16 -9.30
N ILE A 122 0.35 -3.52 -9.34
CA ILE A 122 0.73 -2.64 -10.45
C ILE A 122 1.21 -3.40 -11.70
N LYS A 123 1.40 -4.72 -11.64
CA LYS A 123 2.11 -5.47 -12.69
C LYS A 123 1.53 -5.26 -14.09
N GLU A 124 0.23 -5.47 -14.21
CA GLU A 124 -0.48 -5.55 -15.51
C GLU A 124 -0.99 -4.18 -16.00
N ILE A 125 -0.98 -3.15 -15.15
CA ILE A 125 -1.46 -1.81 -15.55
C ILE A 125 -0.36 -0.94 -16.19
N ARG A 126 0.91 -1.34 -16.05
CA ARG A 126 2.06 -0.58 -16.56
C ARG A 126 2.14 -0.59 -18.07
N SER A 127 2.66 0.49 -18.65
CA SER A 127 3.13 0.45 -20.03
C SER A 127 4.23 -0.61 -20.21
N ASN A 128 4.26 -1.23 -21.39
CA ASN A 128 5.27 -2.20 -21.76
C ASN A 128 5.99 -1.75 -23.04
N TYR A 129 7.27 -2.05 -23.11
CA TYR A 129 8.12 -1.68 -24.23
C TYR A 129 8.87 -2.92 -24.71
N SER A 130 8.96 -3.06 -26.02
CA SER A 130 9.72 -4.12 -26.68
C SER A 130 10.30 -3.58 -27.99
N PHE A 131 11.15 -4.37 -28.63
CA PHE A 131 11.67 -4.07 -29.95
C PHE A 131 11.20 -5.15 -30.93
N ASP A 132 10.78 -4.75 -32.12
CA ASP A 132 10.48 -5.70 -33.20
C ASP A 132 11.76 -6.23 -33.86
N ASP A 133 11.61 -7.13 -34.84
CA ASP A 133 12.74 -7.73 -35.57
C ASP A 133 13.60 -6.70 -36.32
N ALA A 134 13.08 -5.48 -36.55
CA ALA A 134 13.79 -4.37 -37.17
C ALA A 134 14.42 -3.40 -36.15
N ASN A 135 14.47 -3.81 -34.86
CA ASN A 135 14.92 -3.02 -33.74
C ASN A 135 14.16 -1.69 -33.56
N LYS A 136 12.88 -1.66 -33.96
CA LYS A 136 12.00 -0.51 -33.74
C LYS A 136 11.26 -0.68 -32.41
N LEU A 137 11.23 0.40 -31.62
CA LEU A 137 10.49 0.46 -30.37
C LEU A 137 8.98 0.26 -30.61
N VAL A 138 8.44 -0.74 -29.93
CA VAL A 138 7.01 -1.05 -29.84
C VAL A 138 6.57 -0.76 -28.41
N LYS A 139 5.55 0.09 -28.26
CA LYS A 139 4.96 0.46 -26.98
C LYS A 139 3.55 -0.10 -26.88
N THR A 140 3.24 -0.71 -25.75
CA THR A 140 1.88 -0.97 -25.29
C THR A 140 1.58 0.01 -24.18
N ASP A 141 0.56 0.84 -24.36
CA ASP A 141 0.16 1.81 -23.34
C ASP A 141 -0.31 1.13 -22.06
N GLY A 142 -0.04 1.79 -20.92
CA GLY A 142 -0.57 1.38 -19.63
C GLY A 142 -2.07 1.69 -19.51
N SER A 143 -2.67 1.29 -18.39
CA SER A 143 -4.07 1.62 -18.11
C SER A 143 -4.25 3.13 -17.82
N THR A 144 -5.50 3.59 -17.84
CA THR A 144 -5.86 4.95 -17.41
C THR A 144 -5.40 5.22 -15.98
N LEU A 145 -5.54 4.26 -15.06
CA LEU A 145 -5.04 4.39 -13.70
C LEU A 145 -3.52 4.55 -13.67
N TYR A 146 -2.78 3.82 -14.51
CA TYR A 146 -1.32 3.95 -14.53
C TYR A 146 -0.88 5.34 -15.00
N THR A 147 -1.54 5.88 -16.03
CA THR A 147 -1.29 7.26 -16.49
C THR A 147 -1.54 8.26 -15.37
N TYR A 148 -2.67 8.12 -14.65
CA TYR A 148 -2.98 8.96 -13.49
C TYR A 148 -1.91 8.86 -12.38
N LEU A 149 -1.42 7.66 -12.09
CA LEU A 149 -0.37 7.45 -11.08
C LEU A 149 0.96 8.09 -11.52
N LEU A 150 1.32 8.00 -12.80
CA LEU A 150 2.51 8.70 -13.33
C LEU A 150 2.41 10.21 -13.14
N GLU A 151 1.24 10.81 -13.42
CA GLU A 151 1.02 12.24 -13.22
C GLU A 151 1.10 12.64 -11.74
N LYS A 152 0.47 11.88 -10.85
CA LYS A 152 0.48 12.18 -9.40
C LYS A 152 1.86 12.02 -8.78
N LEU A 153 2.66 11.06 -9.25
CA LEU A 153 3.97 10.74 -8.70
C LEU A 153 5.12 11.39 -9.47
N ASP A 154 4.88 12.17 -10.52
CA ASP A 154 5.89 12.64 -11.48
C ASP A 154 7.18 13.18 -10.83
N SER A 155 7.06 13.96 -9.75
CA SER A 155 8.21 14.55 -9.04
C SER A 155 9.09 13.55 -8.30
N PHE A 156 8.63 12.31 -8.14
CA PHE A 156 9.30 11.22 -7.42
C PHE A 156 9.80 10.11 -8.35
N LEU A 157 9.46 10.17 -9.64
CA LEU A 157 9.80 9.12 -10.60
C LEU A 157 11.00 9.50 -11.46
N GLU A 158 11.75 8.46 -11.87
CA GLU A 158 12.86 8.58 -12.80
C GLU A 158 12.43 8.27 -14.24
N ASP A 159 13.17 8.83 -15.19
CA ASP A 159 12.99 8.54 -16.62
C ASP A 159 13.25 7.06 -16.90
N TYR A 160 12.35 6.45 -17.66
CA TYR A 160 12.43 5.02 -17.96
C TYR A 160 13.29 4.77 -19.19
N THR A 161 14.35 3.99 -18.99
CA THR A 161 15.23 3.52 -20.06
C THR A 161 15.17 2.02 -20.22
N ILE A 162 15.35 1.58 -21.46
CA ILE A 162 15.38 0.16 -21.83
C ILE A 162 16.54 -0.10 -22.76
N LEU A 163 16.97 -1.36 -22.87
CA LEU A 163 17.95 -1.79 -23.85
C LEU A 163 17.26 -2.26 -25.12
N ASP A 164 17.78 -1.81 -26.27
CA ASP A 164 17.38 -2.33 -27.56
C ASP A 164 17.97 -3.73 -27.84
N ASN A 165 17.66 -4.29 -29.01
CA ASN A 165 18.15 -5.63 -29.38
C ASN A 165 19.68 -5.71 -29.48
N ASP A 166 20.37 -4.58 -29.64
CA ASP A 166 21.82 -4.45 -29.73
C ASP A 166 22.46 -4.12 -28.36
N GLY A 167 21.66 -4.04 -27.29
CA GLY A 167 22.12 -3.71 -25.94
C GLY A 167 22.37 -2.21 -25.72
N LYS A 168 21.88 -1.35 -26.60
CA LYS A 168 21.98 0.10 -26.46
C LYS A 168 20.82 0.65 -25.65
N GLU A 169 21.14 1.56 -24.73
CA GLU A 169 20.13 2.25 -23.93
C GLU A 169 19.29 3.24 -24.77
N ILE A 170 17.97 3.12 -24.66
CA ILE A 170 16.97 3.92 -25.33
C ILE A 170 16.07 4.57 -24.27
N GLN A 171 15.89 5.89 -24.41
CA GLN A 171 14.93 6.67 -23.63
C GLN A 171 13.53 6.37 -24.15
N THR A 172 12.62 5.93 -23.26
CA THR A 172 11.24 5.63 -23.66
C THR A 172 10.37 6.88 -23.84
N GLY A 173 10.77 7.98 -23.20
CA GLY A 173 9.97 9.22 -23.12
C GLY A 173 8.90 9.19 -22.03
N GLU A 174 8.84 8.14 -21.22
CA GLU A 174 8.01 8.06 -20.02
C GLU A 174 8.86 7.85 -18.78
N LYS A 175 8.32 8.23 -17.61
CA LYS A 175 8.87 7.85 -16.31
C LYS A 175 8.35 6.49 -15.85
N ARG A 176 9.00 5.88 -14.85
CA ARG A 176 8.60 4.56 -14.31
C ARG A 176 8.28 4.61 -12.84
N ILE A 177 7.17 3.97 -12.46
CA ILE A 177 6.94 3.48 -11.10
C ILE A 177 7.56 2.08 -11.02
N TYR A 178 8.71 1.95 -10.36
CA TYR A 178 9.29 0.62 -10.12
C TYR A 178 8.56 -0.09 -8.98
N ALA A 179 8.61 -1.42 -9.00
CA ALA A 179 7.99 -2.25 -7.97
C ALA A 179 9.11 -2.86 -7.09
N PRO A 180 9.00 -2.78 -5.75
CA PRO A 180 7.90 -2.18 -5.00
C PRO A 180 8.01 -0.64 -4.92
N THR A 181 6.87 0.04 -4.77
CA THR A 181 6.79 1.44 -4.35
C THR A 181 5.77 1.57 -3.23
N VAL A 182 6.10 2.34 -2.19
CA VAL A 182 5.21 2.67 -1.07
C VAL A 182 5.02 4.19 -1.00
N VAL A 183 3.78 4.66 -1.10
CA VAL A 183 3.42 6.08 -1.12
C VAL A 183 2.67 6.42 0.17
N PHE A 184 3.13 7.44 0.88
CA PHE A 184 2.55 7.95 2.12
C PHE A 184 1.83 9.25 1.80
N ILE A 185 0.51 9.26 1.96
CA ILE A 185 -0.37 10.36 1.52
C ILE A 185 -1.11 10.91 2.74
N LYS A 186 -1.15 12.24 2.88
CA LYS A 186 -1.88 12.94 3.93
C LYS A 186 -2.74 14.05 3.33
N ASN A 187 -4.05 13.96 3.52
CA ASN A 187 -5.04 14.90 2.99
C ASN A 187 -4.88 15.14 1.47
N GLY A 188 -4.62 14.08 0.70
CA GLY A 188 -4.35 14.13 -0.74
C GLY A 188 -2.92 14.54 -1.13
N GLU A 189 -2.08 14.97 -0.18
CA GLU A 189 -0.71 15.38 -0.44
C GLU A 189 0.27 14.22 -0.22
N ILE A 190 1.17 13.98 -1.18
CA ILE A 190 2.22 12.97 -1.04
C ILE A 190 3.29 13.49 -0.08
N LYS A 191 3.48 12.81 1.05
CA LYS A 191 4.49 13.14 2.05
C LYS A 191 5.80 12.43 1.82
N GLN A 192 5.73 11.17 1.41
CA GLN A 192 6.92 10.38 1.12
C GLN A 192 6.64 9.29 0.10
N VAL A 193 7.65 8.98 -0.71
CA VAL A 193 7.67 7.83 -1.62
C VAL A 193 8.92 7.02 -1.30
N ILE A 194 8.76 5.74 -1.02
CA ILE A 194 9.85 4.80 -0.82
C ILE A 194 9.78 3.78 -1.95
N GLU A 195 10.73 3.85 -2.87
CA GLU A 195 10.90 2.89 -3.95
C GLU A 195 11.96 1.85 -3.56
N GLY A 196 11.71 0.57 -3.88
CA GLY A 196 12.65 -0.51 -3.64
C GLY A 196 12.78 -0.89 -2.15
N THR A 197 14.01 -1.15 -1.73
CA THR A 197 14.35 -1.63 -0.38
C THR A 197 15.41 -0.72 0.27
N VAL A 198 16.66 -1.16 0.29
CA VAL A 198 17.82 -0.45 0.82
C VAL A 198 18.97 -0.56 -0.16
N ASP A 199 19.79 0.49 -0.26
CA ASP A 199 20.87 0.58 -1.25
C ASP A 199 21.90 -0.55 -1.11
N SER A 200 22.01 -1.11 0.09
CA SER A 200 22.91 -2.22 0.40
C SER A 200 22.40 -3.57 -0.12
N GLN A 201 21.12 -3.72 -0.49
CA GLN A 201 20.62 -4.94 -1.12
C GLN A 201 21.05 -4.98 -2.58
N LYS A 202 21.75 -6.07 -2.96
CA LYS A 202 22.26 -6.25 -4.33
C LYS A 202 21.54 -7.33 -5.14
N ASP A 203 21.08 -8.39 -4.48
CA ASP A 203 20.32 -9.46 -5.11
C ASP A 203 18.92 -9.54 -4.49
N PRO A 204 17.84 -9.31 -5.25
CA PRO A 204 16.50 -9.39 -4.72
C PRO A 204 16.00 -10.81 -4.47
N TYR A 205 16.75 -11.82 -4.93
CA TYR A 205 16.48 -13.22 -4.63
C TYR A 205 17.08 -13.67 -3.29
N ILE A 206 17.89 -12.82 -2.65
CA ILE A 206 18.41 -13.02 -1.31
C ILE A 206 17.61 -12.11 -0.36
N LEU A 207 17.04 -12.71 0.69
CA LEU A 207 16.30 -11.96 1.69
C LEU A 207 17.19 -10.94 2.40
N LEU A 208 16.61 -9.80 2.76
CA LEU A 208 17.27 -8.82 3.61
C LEU A 208 17.82 -9.46 4.89
N ASN A 209 19.06 -9.12 5.24
CA ASN A 209 19.59 -9.44 6.56
C ASN A 209 18.99 -8.51 7.64
N ASP A 210 19.26 -8.79 8.91
CA ASP A 210 18.64 -8.06 10.02
C ASP A 210 18.95 -6.56 10.02
N SER A 211 20.19 -6.17 9.69
CA SER A 211 20.58 -4.76 9.56
C SER A 211 19.79 -4.05 8.46
N GLN A 212 19.59 -4.72 7.32
CA GLN A 212 18.84 -4.18 6.19
C GLN A 212 17.34 -4.10 6.47
N LYS A 213 16.78 -5.10 7.16
CA LYS A 213 15.38 -5.07 7.61
C LYS A 213 15.14 -3.91 8.57
N GLU A 214 16.04 -3.73 9.53
CA GLU A 214 15.95 -2.65 10.52
C GLU A 214 16.06 -1.26 9.84
N GLU A 215 17.00 -1.09 8.92
CA GLU A 215 17.12 0.14 8.12
C GLU A 215 15.81 0.44 7.36
N LEU A 216 15.28 -0.56 6.65
CA LEU A 216 14.05 -0.40 5.88
C LEU A 216 12.83 -0.13 6.79
N LYS A 217 12.73 -0.83 7.92
CA LYS A 217 11.68 -0.63 8.91
C LYS A 217 11.69 0.80 9.45
N ASN A 218 12.87 1.33 9.77
CA ASN A 218 13.03 2.70 10.24
C ASN A 218 12.61 3.73 9.19
N LYS A 219 12.96 3.52 7.90
CA LYS A 219 12.45 4.36 6.79
C LYS A 219 10.92 4.41 6.75
N TYR A 220 10.24 3.27 6.97
CA TYR A 220 8.78 3.23 7.04
C TYR A 220 8.22 3.93 8.28
N LEU A 221 8.82 3.72 9.45
CA LEU A 221 8.41 4.39 10.70
C LEU A 221 8.53 5.91 10.59
N GLU A 222 9.61 6.41 9.99
CA GLU A 222 9.78 7.83 9.68
C GLU A 222 8.68 8.33 8.74
N ALA A 223 8.39 7.60 7.66
CA ALA A 223 7.32 7.95 6.73
C ALA A 223 5.91 7.94 7.36
N PHE A 224 5.67 7.03 8.31
CA PHE A 224 4.42 7.04 9.08
C PHE A 224 4.28 8.29 9.97
N ASN A 225 5.38 8.83 10.51
CA ASN A 225 5.35 10.07 11.30
C ASN A 225 4.86 11.27 10.48
N GLU A 226 5.15 11.32 9.18
CA GLU A 226 4.62 12.37 8.30
C GLU A 226 3.09 12.30 8.13
N LEU A 227 2.48 11.14 8.41
CA LEU A 227 1.04 10.96 8.38
C LEU A 227 0.37 11.33 9.71
N ALA A 228 1.10 11.30 10.82
CA ALA A 228 0.58 11.74 12.10
C ALA A 228 0.10 13.18 12.00
N ASP A 229 -1.06 13.46 12.58
CA ASP A 229 -1.35 14.83 12.97
C ASP A 229 -0.31 15.20 14.00
N LEU A 230 0.65 16.05 13.60
CA LEU A 230 1.53 16.73 14.53
C LEU A 230 0.63 17.19 15.66
N CYS A 231 0.78 16.59 16.84
CA CYS A 231 0.12 17.03 18.05
C CYS A 231 0.55 18.50 18.22
N GLY A 232 -0.25 19.41 17.68
CA GLY A 232 -0.06 20.82 17.85
C GLY A 232 -0.39 21.10 19.31
N GLU A 233 0.64 21.15 20.15
CA GLU A 233 0.63 21.68 21.52
C GLU A 233 -0.75 21.66 22.21
N LYS A 234 -1.37 20.48 22.38
CA LYS A 234 -2.62 20.28 23.16
C LYS A 234 -3.08 18.81 23.26
N CYS A 235 -2.13 17.89 23.45
CA CYS A 235 -2.43 16.61 24.12
C CYS A 235 -2.12 16.75 25.61
#